data_AF-A0A2V9X4K4-F1
#
_entry.id   AF-A0A2V9X4K4-F1
#
_cell.length_a   1.000
_cell.length_b   1.000
_cell.length_c   1.000
_cell.angle_alpha   90.00
_cell.angle_beta   90.00
_cell.angle_gamma   90.00
#
_symmetry.space_group_name_H-M   'P 1'
#
loop_
_entity.id
_entity.type
_entity.pdbx_description
1 polymer ?
#
loop_
_entity_poly.entity_id
_entity_poly.type
_entity_poly.pdbx_seq_one_letter_code
_entity_poly.pdbx_strand_id
1 'polypeptide(L)'
;ARLKCVTRPPGELKPHQQIDEVRSGGSYISQNDLRIHFGLGKADKVELLEVRWPSGQVDTLKDIKPNQLVFVKEGTGIVRSMQFDRAKRSNPAK
;
A
#
# COMPACT_ATOMS: atom_id res chain seq x y z
N ALA A 1 10.94 -5.16 5.88
CA ALA A 1 11.00 -4.53 4.55
C ALA A 1 10.58 -3.08 4.69
N ARG A 2 11.21 -2.15 3.97
CA ARG A 2 10.87 -0.71 3.98
C ARG A 2 10.16 -0.35 2.69
N LEU A 3 9.00 0.28 2.80
CA LEU A 3 8.16 0.64 1.67
C LEU A 3 8.10 2.15 1.54
N LYS A 4 8.26 2.66 0.32
CA LYS A 4 8.03 4.06 -0.05
C LYS A 4 6.86 4.11 -1.01
N CYS A 5 5.81 4.82 -0.64
CA CYS A 5 4.61 5.05 -1.43
C CYS A 5 4.56 6.50 -1.92
N VAL A 6 4.38 6.70 -3.22
CA VAL A 6 4.26 8.02 -3.84
C VAL A 6 2.94 8.11 -4.59
N THR A 7 2.16 9.14 -4.27
CA THR A 7 0.91 9.46 -4.95
C THR A 7 0.91 10.91 -5.43
N ARG A 8 0.00 11.23 -6.34
CA ARG A 8 -0.27 12.60 -6.76
C ARG A 8 -1.77 12.87 -6.72
N PRO A 9 -2.27 13.48 -5.64
CA PRO A 9 -3.67 13.86 -5.57
C PRO A 9 -4.03 14.89 -6.65
N PRO A 10 -5.23 14.81 -7.25
CA PRO A 10 -5.70 15.84 -8.17
C PRO A 10 -5.73 17.22 -7.51
N GLY A 11 -5.16 18.22 -8.19
CA GLY A 11 -5.10 19.60 -7.70
C GLY A 11 -3.85 19.93 -6.86
N GLU A 12 -2.98 18.96 -6.58
CA GLU A 12 -1.70 19.20 -5.91
C GLU A 12 -0.55 19.22 -6.93
N LEU A 13 0.30 20.25 -6.86
CA LEU A 13 1.48 20.39 -7.73
C LEU A 13 2.64 19.47 -7.31
N LYS A 14 2.70 19.10 -6.03
CA LYS A 14 3.78 18.29 -5.45
C LYS A 14 3.28 16.87 -5.20
N PRO A 15 4.11 15.84 -5.48
CA PRO A 15 3.76 14.47 -5.12
C PRO A 15 3.78 14.29 -3.61
N HIS A 16 2.85 13.48 -3.10
CA HIS A 16 2.79 13.08 -1.71
C HIS A 16 3.61 11.80 -1.52
N GLN A 17 4.51 11.78 -0.53
CA GLN A 17 5.39 10.64 -0.26
C GLN A 17 5.22 10.17 1.18
N GLN A 18 5.02 8.87 1.35
CA GLN A 18 4.95 8.21 2.65
C GLN A 18 5.95 7.05 2.68
N ILE A 19 6.52 6.80 3.86
CA ILE A 19 7.42 5.67 4.10
C ILE A 19 6.94 4.94 5.35
N ASP A 20 6.85 3.63 5.28
CA ASP A 20 6.62 2.78 6.45
C ASP A 20 7.37 1.45 6.31
N GLU A 21 7.48 0.70 7.40
CA GLU A 21 8.28 -0.51 7.49
C GLU A 21 7.49 -1.67 8.09
N VAL A 22 7.67 -2.86 7.51
CA VAL A 22 7.08 -4.09 8.03
C VAL A 22 7.83 -4.45 9.31
N ARG A 23 7.12 -4.43 10.44
CA ARG A 23 7.63 -4.81 11.76
C ARG A 23 7.13 -6.21 12.06
N SER A 24 8.00 -7.19 12.32
CA SER A 24 7.58 -8.58 12.58
C SER A 24 7.37 -8.90 14.06
N GLY A 25 7.86 -8.07 14.99
CA GLY A 25 7.77 -8.28 16.44
C GLY A 25 7.33 -7.03 17.20
N GLY A 26 6.53 -7.22 18.26
CA GLY A 26 6.06 -6.15 19.15
C GLY A 26 6.43 -6.33 20.63
N SER A 27 6.64 -7.59 21.07
CA SER A 27 7.04 -8.00 22.43
C SER A 27 7.40 -9.52 22.42
N TYR A 28 7.71 -10.11 23.58
CA TYR A 28 8.06 -11.53 23.71
C TYR A 28 6.98 -12.45 23.11
N ILE A 29 7.35 -13.26 22.12
CA ILE A 29 6.49 -14.22 21.39
C ILE A 29 5.27 -13.57 20.68
N SER A 30 5.26 -12.26 20.43
CA SER A 30 4.22 -11.62 19.63
C SER A 30 4.66 -11.37 18.18
N GLN A 31 3.75 -11.63 17.24
CA GLN A 31 3.93 -11.33 15.82
C GLN A 31 2.99 -10.19 15.43
N ASN A 32 3.54 -9.14 14.82
CA ASN A 32 2.76 -8.06 14.23
C ASN A 32 2.23 -8.49 12.85
N ASP A 33 1.07 -7.97 12.45
CA ASP A 33 0.57 -8.12 11.08
C ASP A 33 1.58 -7.48 10.12
N LEU A 34 1.94 -8.20 9.05
CA LEU A 34 2.90 -7.74 8.04
C LEU A 34 2.29 -6.72 7.07
N ARG A 35 1.00 -6.43 7.20
CA ARG A 35 0.29 -5.45 6.37
C ARG A 35 0.67 -4.02 6.73
N ILE A 36 0.94 -3.24 5.68
CA ILE A 36 1.13 -1.80 5.76
C ILE A 36 -0.04 -1.12 5.06
N HIS A 37 -0.53 -0.04 5.67
CA HIS A 37 -1.59 0.78 5.13
C HIS A 37 -1.06 2.17 4.78
N PHE A 38 -1.30 2.63 3.55
CA PHE A 38 -1.00 3.99 3.11
C PHE A 38 -2.29 4.77 2.89
N GLY A 39 -2.42 5.93 3.53
CA GLY A 39 -3.53 6.84 3.31
C GLY A 39 -3.34 7.61 2.02
N LEU A 40 -4.09 7.30 0.96
CA LEU A 40 -3.89 7.90 -0.36
C LEU A 40 -4.70 9.19 -0.61
N GLY A 41 -5.58 9.56 0.33
CA GLY A 41 -6.43 10.75 0.19
C GLY A 41 -7.32 10.69 -1.06
N LYS A 42 -7.22 11.73 -1.90
CA LYS A 42 -7.96 11.83 -3.18
C LYS A 42 -7.17 11.27 -4.38
N ALA A 43 -5.97 10.71 -4.17
CA ALA A 43 -5.20 10.14 -5.26
C ALA A 43 -5.95 8.97 -5.91
N ASP A 44 -6.02 9.00 -7.24
CA ASP A 44 -6.67 8.00 -8.08
C ASP A 44 -5.78 6.79 -8.36
N LYS A 45 -4.47 6.91 -8.10
CA LYS A 45 -3.48 5.84 -8.18
C LYS A 45 -2.26 6.08 -7.30
N VAL A 46 -1.52 5.01 -7.04
CA VAL A 46 -0.14 5.08 -6.57
C VAL A 46 0.78 5.14 -7.77
N GLU A 47 1.50 6.26 -7.92
CA GLU A 47 2.45 6.47 -9.02
C GLU A 47 3.67 5.54 -8.87
N LEU A 48 4.14 5.39 -7.64
CA LEU A 48 5.29 4.55 -7.31
C LEU A 48 5.12 3.90 -5.94
N LEU A 49 5.30 2.58 -5.89
CA LEU A 49 5.54 1.82 -4.67
C LEU A 49 6.91 1.14 -4.80
N GLU A 50 7.87 1.59 -4.00
CA GLU A 50 9.19 0.98 -3.90
C GLU A 50 9.23 0.11 -2.64
N VAL A 51 9.63 -1.14 -2.78
CA VAL A 51 9.81 -2.09 -1.67
C VAL A 51 11.29 -2.44 -1.58
N ARG A 52 11.91 -2.04 -0.47
CA ARG A 52 13.27 -2.44 -0.12
C ARG A 52 13.21 -3.65 0.81
N TRP A 53 13.63 -4.79 0.31
CA TRP A 53 13.62 -6.06 1.03
C TRP A 53 14.83 -6.19 1.96
N PRO A 54 14.75 -7.01 3.03
CA PRO A 54 15.87 -7.24 3.93
C PRO A 54 17.11 -7.84 3.24
N SER A 55 16.93 -8.56 2.13
CA SER A 55 18.01 -9.09 1.30
C SER A 55 18.84 -8.01 0.59
N GLY A 56 18.35 -6.77 0.53
CA GLY A 56 18.87 -5.70 -0.31
C GLY A 56 18.19 -5.57 -1.69
N GLN A 57 17.36 -6.54 -2.10
CA GLN A 57 16.56 -6.43 -3.32
C GLN A 57 15.63 -5.23 -3.24
N VAL A 58 15.44 -4.55 -4.37
CA VAL A 58 14.47 -3.45 -4.50
C VAL A 58 13.48 -3.80 -5.60
N ASP A 59 12.19 -3.84 -5.26
CA ASP A 59 11.11 -3.96 -6.22
C ASP A 59 10.44 -2.60 -6.41
N THR A 60 10.17 -2.25 -7.67
CA THR A 60 9.48 -1.01 -8.05
C THR A 60 8.19 -1.34 -8.77
N LEU A 61 7.08 -0.89 -8.22
CA LEU A 61 5.74 -1.09 -8.74
C LEU A 61 5.12 0.27 -9.08
N LYS A 62 4.36 0.36 -10.17
CA LYS A 62 3.77 1.62 -10.67
C LYS A 62 2.30 1.44 -11.01
N ASP A 63 1.58 2.55 -11.07
CA ASP A 63 0.18 2.63 -11.51
C ASP A 63 -0.75 1.66 -10.77
N ILE A 64 -0.55 1.53 -9.45
CA ILE A 64 -1.35 0.64 -8.61
C ILE A 64 -2.67 1.33 -8.27
N LYS A 65 -3.79 0.63 -8.51
CA LYS A 65 -5.13 1.13 -8.14
C LYS A 65 -5.25 1.33 -6.62
N PRO A 66 -5.98 2.36 -6.15
CA PRO A 66 -6.21 2.58 -4.74
C PRO A 66 -7.23 1.58 -4.17
N ASN A 67 -7.40 1.63 -2.85
CA ASN A 67 -8.46 0.92 -2.12
C ASN A 67 -8.45 -0.61 -2.30
N GLN A 68 -7.27 -1.20 -2.35
CA GLN A 68 -7.07 -2.65 -2.45
C GLN A 68 -5.96 -3.10 -1.51
N LEU A 69 -5.99 -4.39 -1.17
CA LEU A 69 -4.87 -5.11 -0.60
C LEU A 69 -4.06 -5.73 -1.74
N VAL A 70 -2.75 -5.46 -1.79
CA VAL A 70 -1.83 -6.10 -2.73
C VAL A 70 -0.84 -6.98 -1.97
N PHE A 71 -0.57 -8.17 -2.51
CA PHE A 71 0.42 -9.09 -2.00
C PHE A 71 1.63 -9.00 -2.91
N VAL A 72 2.76 -8.57 -2.36
CA VAL A 72 4.00 -8.44 -3.09
C VAL A 72 4.94 -9.56 -2.66
N LYS A 73 5.49 -10.28 -3.64
CA LYS A 73 6.54 -11.28 -3.43
C LYS A 73 7.84 -10.72 -3.96
N GLU A 74 8.88 -10.78 -3.13
CA GLU A 74 10.22 -10.33 -3.45
C GLU A 74 10.73 -10.88 -4.79
N GLY A 75 11.26 -9.99 -5.63
CA GLY A 75 11.80 -10.29 -6.96
C GLY A 75 10.75 -10.70 -7.99
N THR A 76 9.48 -10.77 -7.61
CA THR A 76 8.36 -11.14 -8.48
C THR A 76 7.39 -9.98 -8.68
N GLY A 77 7.23 -9.11 -7.67
CA GLY A 77 6.24 -8.03 -7.67
C GLY A 77 4.88 -8.47 -7.14
N ILE A 78 3.80 -7.87 -7.66
CA ILE A 78 2.43 -8.15 -7.19
C ILE A 78 1.99 -9.54 -7.67
N VAL A 79 1.76 -10.46 -6.73
CA VAL A 79 1.31 -11.84 -7.02
C VAL A 79 -0.18 -12.06 -6.80
N ARG A 80 -0.82 -11.18 -6.03
CA ARG A 80 -2.26 -11.21 -5.76
C ARG A 80 -2.75 -9.82 -5.40
N SER A 81 -4.00 -9.51 -5.75
CA SER A 81 -4.70 -8.34 -5.22
C SER A 81 -6.11 -8.71 -4.77
N MET A 82 -6.64 -7.91 -3.83
CA MET A 82 -8.00 -8.00 -3.34
C MET A 82 -8.55 -6.58 -3.22
N GLN A 83 -9.56 -6.25 -4.02
CA GLN A 83 -10.22 -4.96 -3.92
C GLN A 83 -11.04 -4.91 -2.63
N PHE A 84 -10.94 -3.82 -1.87
CA PHE A 84 -11.91 -3.58 -0.82
C PHE A 84 -13.23 -3.19 -1.48
N ASP A 85 -14.23 -4.05 -1.34
CA ASP A 85 -15.55 -3.76 -1.87
C ASP A 85 -16.06 -2.51 -1.16
N ARG A 86 -16.36 -1.46 -1.93
CA ARG A 86 -17.00 -0.28 -1.37
C ARG A 86 -18.40 -0.74 -1.05
N ALA A 87 -18.65 -1.16 0.20
CA ALA A 87 -19.96 -1.53 0.67
C ALA A 87 -20.98 -0.59 0.02
N LYS A 88 -21.86 -1.15 -0.80
CA LYS A 88 -22.98 -0.41 -1.39
C LYS A 88 -23.56 0.37 -0.22
N ARG A 89 -23.47 1.70 -0.22
CA ARG A 89 -24.33 2.51 0.66
C ARG A 89 -25.74 2.26 0.16
N SER A 90 -26.34 1.14 0.57
CA SER A 90 -27.78 1.02 0.60
C SER A 90 -28.23 1.98 1.68
N ASN A 91 -28.52 3.21 1.29
CA ASN A 91 -29.38 4.05 2.10
C ASN A 91 -30.77 3.43 1.95
N PRO A 92 -31.40 2.83 2.98
CA PRO A 92 -32.83 2.62 2.91
C PRO A 92 -33.44 4.02 2.97
N ALA A 93 -34.01 4.48 1.86
CA ALA A 93 -34.85 5.66 1.89
C ALA A 93 -36.04 5.37 2.82
N LYS A 94 -36.14 6.10 3.92
CA LYS A 94 -37.39 6.44 4.60
C LYS A 94 -37.29 7.88 5.06
#